data_AF-A0A7W0UQQ6-F1
#
_entry.id   AF-A0A7W0UQQ6-F1
#
_cell.length_a   1.000
_cell.length_b   1.000
_cell.length_c   1.000
_cell.angle_alpha   90.00
_cell.angle_beta   90.00
_cell.angle_gamma   90.00
#
_symmetry.space_group_name_H-M   'P 1'
#
loop_
_entity.id
_entity.type
_entity.pdbx_description
1 polymer ?
#
loop_
_entity_poly.entity_id
_entity_poly.type
_entity_poly.pdbx_seq_one_letter_code
_entity_poly.pdbx_strand_id
1 'polypeptide(L)'
;YRMGEITARLADRLEELEARAHELAGEEFMLGSTQQVGRVLFEQLGLTPGRKGKTGYSTDTRVLRTIRGEHEIVAVLEEWREYSKLLNTYLGPLPEQISPEDGRLHTTFNQAVASTGRLSTSNPNLQSIPIRTELGREIRSAFVAEAGHRLLSADYSQIELRILAHVSREPKLIEAFERGEDIHTATAAEVLGKDPATLTTGERSVAKMINFGIIYGISAFGLSENLEIPREQAQEYIDAYLARFPHVQDFIQRTIEQAERDGYVTSLLGRRRPVPEIRTRSRQTRALGERLAVNFVMQGSNADIIKVAMVSIHRRLREEGRGARLVLQVHDELLLEVPEREVGAVRELVREEMTSAYALDPPLAVDVGVGEDWNEAKT
;
A
#
# COMPACT_ATOMS: atom_id res chain seq x y z
N TYR A 1 -16.45 8.43 -23.12
CA TYR A 1 -15.71 7.27 -22.56
C TYR A 1 -15.59 7.51 -21.05
N ARG A 2 -15.63 6.45 -20.21
CA ARG A 2 -15.81 6.55 -18.74
C ARG A 2 -14.91 7.61 -18.07
N MET A 3 -13.61 7.61 -18.35
CA MET A 3 -12.69 8.61 -17.77
C MET A 3 -13.04 10.05 -18.13
N GLY A 4 -13.51 10.34 -19.35
CA GLY A 4 -13.85 11.71 -19.77
C GLY A 4 -15.04 12.30 -19.00
N GLU A 5 -16.03 11.47 -18.65
CA GLU A 5 -17.17 11.88 -17.82
C GLU A 5 -16.72 12.20 -16.39
N ILE A 6 -15.83 11.37 -15.84
CA ILE A 6 -15.21 11.59 -14.53
C ILE A 6 -14.39 12.89 -14.55
N THR A 7 -13.60 13.13 -15.60
CA THR A 7 -12.79 14.35 -15.78
C THR A 7 -13.65 15.61 -15.72
N ALA A 8 -14.75 15.66 -16.49
CA ALA A 8 -15.63 16.83 -16.52
C ALA A 8 -16.24 17.12 -15.14
N ARG A 9 -16.80 16.09 -14.49
CA ARG A 9 -17.38 16.21 -13.15
C ARG A 9 -16.37 16.71 -12.11
N LEU A 10 -15.11 16.25 -12.19
CA LEU A 10 -14.05 16.67 -11.27
C LEU A 10 -13.57 18.09 -11.53
N ALA A 11 -13.54 18.53 -12.80
CA ALA A 11 -13.17 19.88 -13.16
C ALA A 11 -14.17 20.89 -12.56
N ASP A 12 -15.48 20.67 -12.76
CA ASP A 12 -16.53 21.52 -12.19
C ASP A 12 -16.42 21.58 -10.66
N ARG A 13 -16.22 20.42 -10.01
CA ARG A 13 -16.07 20.35 -8.56
C ARG A 13 -14.82 21.06 -8.03
N LEU A 14 -13.73 21.08 -8.78
CA LEU A 14 -12.52 21.80 -8.41
C LEU A 14 -12.73 23.31 -8.45
N GLU A 15 -13.45 23.81 -9.46
CA GLU A 15 -13.81 25.24 -9.54
C GLU A 15 -14.70 25.66 -8.36
N GLU A 16 -15.69 24.84 -8.00
CA GLU A 16 -16.54 25.07 -6.81
C GLU A 16 -15.71 25.13 -5.52
N LEU A 17 -14.80 24.18 -5.33
CA LEU A 17 -13.94 24.09 -4.14
C LEU A 17 -12.95 25.26 -4.07
N GLU A 18 -12.42 25.70 -5.21
CA GLU A 18 -11.53 26.85 -5.30
C GLU A 18 -12.26 28.14 -4.93
N ALA A 19 -13.44 28.38 -5.51
CA ALA A 19 -14.29 29.52 -5.16
C ALA A 19 -14.66 29.52 -3.67
N ARG A 20 -15.01 28.35 -3.12
CA ARG A 20 -15.31 28.20 -1.68
C ARG A 20 -14.09 28.47 -0.81
N ALA A 21 -12.91 28.03 -1.21
CA ALA A 21 -11.67 28.31 -0.47
C ALA A 21 -11.33 29.81 -0.47
N HIS A 22 -11.52 30.51 -1.59
CA HIS A 22 -11.34 31.96 -1.68
C HIS A 22 -12.34 32.71 -0.80
N GLU A 23 -13.62 32.29 -0.79
CA GLU A 23 -14.65 32.85 0.09
C GLU A 23 -14.26 32.69 1.57
N LEU A 24 -13.87 31.47 1.98
CA LEU A 24 -13.46 31.16 3.35
C LEU A 24 -12.18 31.88 3.77
N ALA A 25 -11.25 32.12 2.85
CA ALA A 25 -10.03 32.87 3.12
C ALA A 25 -10.26 34.39 3.13
N GLY A 26 -11.26 34.89 2.40
CA GLY A 26 -11.46 36.32 2.16
C GLY A 26 -10.48 36.95 1.17
N GLU A 27 -9.69 36.13 0.47
CA GLU A 27 -8.78 36.55 -0.60
C GLU A 27 -8.61 35.41 -1.63
N GLU A 28 -8.23 35.78 -2.85
CA GLU A 28 -7.81 34.80 -3.86
C GLU A 28 -6.37 34.34 -3.60
N PHE A 29 -6.12 33.05 -3.74
CA PHE A 29 -4.80 32.45 -3.65
C PHE A 29 -4.73 31.14 -4.44
N MET A 30 -3.52 30.70 -4.78
CA MET A 30 -3.29 29.44 -5.48
C MET A 30 -3.31 28.26 -4.50
N LEU A 31 -4.38 27.44 -4.55
CA LEU A 31 -4.52 26.24 -3.72
C LEU A 31 -3.44 25.19 -3.98
N GLY A 32 -2.87 25.18 -5.19
CA GLY A 32 -1.71 24.35 -5.54
C GLY A 32 -0.38 24.80 -4.90
N SER A 33 -0.31 26.03 -4.38
CA SER A 33 0.90 26.59 -3.78
C SER A 33 0.94 26.35 -2.27
N THR A 34 1.79 25.43 -1.84
CA THR A 34 1.98 25.14 -0.40
C THR A 34 2.37 26.37 0.42
N GLN A 35 3.11 27.32 -0.18
CA GLN A 35 3.51 28.57 0.47
C GLN A 35 2.32 29.51 0.69
N GLN A 36 1.48 29.69 -0.34
CA GLN A 36 0.30 30.56 -0.22
C GLN A 36 -0.74 29.96 0.71
N VAL A 37 -1.01 28.66 0.58
CA VAL A 37 -1.88 27.92 1.52
C VAL A 37 -1.35 28.08 2.96
N GLY A 38 -0.04 27.94 3.18
CA GLY A 38 0.56 28.11 4.50
C GLY A 38 0.37 29.52 5.06
N ARG A 39 0.53 30.57 4.23
CA ARG A 39 0.25 31.97 4.64
C ARG A 39 -1.22 32.13 5.04
N VAL A 40 -2.14 31.69 4.20
CA VAL A 40 -3.58 31.81 4.46
C VAL A 40 -3.97 31.12 5.77
N LEU A 41 -3.58 29.85 5.93
CA LEU A 41 -3.95 29.07 7.10
C LEU A 41 -3.34 29.63 8.40
N PHE A 42 -2.04 29.92 8.41
CA PHE A 42 -1.32 30.15 9.67
C PHE A 42 -1.07 31.62 9.99
N GLU A 43 -1.01 32.51 8.99
CA GLU A 43 -0.75 33.92 9.20
C GLU A 43 -2.04 34.75 9.17
N GLN A 44 -2.93 34.46 8.22
CA GLN A 44 -4.18 35.22 8.05
C GLN A 44 -5.32 34.69 8.91
N LEU A 45 -5.62 33.39 8.81
CA LEU A 45 -6.68 32.75 9.59
C LEU A 45 -6.23 32.39 11.02
N GLY A 46 -4.92 32.45 11.29
CA GLY A 46 -4.36 32.25 12.62
C GLY A 46 -4.52 30.82 13.16
N LEU A 47 -4.66 29.82 12.28
CA LEU A 47 -4.76 28.41 12.68
C LEU A 47 -3.47 27.93 13.33
N THR A 48 -3.56 26.87 14.14
CA THR A 48 -2.42 26.34 14.89
C THR A 48 -1.35 25.82 13.92
N PRO A 49 -0.15 26.43 13.87
CA PRO A 49 0.88 25.98 12.96
C PRO A 49 1.44 24.64 13.41
N GLY A 50 1.51 23.69 12.49
CA GLY A 50 2.22 22.44 12.69
C GLY A 50 3.73 22.60 12.52
N ARG A 51 4.32 21.77 11.67
CA ARG A 51 5.77 21.77 11.44
C ARG A 51 6.19 22.90 10.48
N LYS A 52 7.21 23.68 10.84
CA LYS A 52 7.88 24.61 9.93
C LYS A 52 9.12 23.98 9.29
N GLY A 53 9.16 23.96 7.97
CA GLY A 53 10.30 23.48 7.19
C GLY A 53 11.21 24.63 6.73
N LYS A 54 12.22 24.30 5.91
CA LYS A 54 13.13 25.32 5.33
C LYS A 54 12.41 26.30 4.40
N THR A 55 11.30 25.89 3.79
CA THR A 55 10.55 26.65 2.78
C THR A 55 9.27 27.29 3.30
N GLY A 56 9.00 27.23 4.61
CA GLY A 56 7.77 27.77 5.22
C GLY A 56 7.01 26.76 6.06
N TYR A 57 5.74 27.05 6.32
CA TYR A 57 4.86 26.13 7.04
C TYR A 57 4.57 24.88 6.20
N SER A 58 4.63 23.71 6.82
CA SER A 58 4.13 22.49 6.18
C SER A 58 2.61 22.57 6.12
N THR A 59 2.07 22.23 4.96
CA THR A 59 0.63 22.02 4.77
C THR A 59 0.38 20.58 4.35
N ASP A 60 1.26 19.64 4.68
CA ASP A 60 1.04 18.22 4.36
C ASP A 60 -0.26 17.66 4.99
N THR A 61 -0.73 16.52 4.49
CA THR A 61 -1.97 15.89 4.97
C THR A 61 -1.98 15.68 6.49
N ARG A 62 -0.81 15.48 7.11
CA ARG A 62 -0.71 15.30 8.55
C ARG A 62 -0.95 16.62 9.29
N VAL A 63 -0.34 17.71 8.84
CA VAL A 63 -0.58 19.05 9.45
C VAL A 63 -2.02 19.49 9.23
N LEU A 64 -2.59 19.29 8.04
CA LEU A 64 -3.99 19.64 7.80
C LEU A 64 -4.93 18.85 8.70
N ARG A 65 -4.66 17.56 8.93
CA ARG A 65 -5.50 16.74 9.78
C ARG A 65 -5.56 17.24 11.24
N THR A 66 -4.44 17.70 11.80
CA THR A 66 -4.42 18.19 13.19
C THR A 66 -5.24 19.46 13.39
N ILE A 67 -5.41 20.26 12.33
CA ILE A 67 -6.16 21.52 12.37
C ILE A 67 -7.54 21.42 11.70
N ARG A 68 -7.97 20.22 11.30
CA ARG A 68 -9.24 20.01 10.58
C ARG A 68 -10.44 20.56 11.33
N GLY A 69 -10.42 20.51 12.66
CA GLY A 69 -11.48 21.05 13.51
C GLY A 69 -11.44 22.56 13.73
N GLU A 70 -10.38 23.25 13.30
CA GLU A 70 -10.22 24.69 13.56
C GLU A 70 -10.94 25.56 12.53
N HIS A 71 -11.05 25.12 11.27
CA HIS A 71 -11.71 25.88 10.21
C HIS A 71 -12.15 25.02 9.03
N GLU A 72 -13.32 25.32 8.47
CA GLU A 72 -13.91 24.64 7.29
C GLU A 72 -12.98 24.59 6.06
N ILE A 73 -12.10 25.59 5.88
CA ILE A 73 -11.20 25.70 4.73
C ILE A 73 -10.26 24.50 4.64
N VAL A 74 -9.95 23.87 5.78
CA VAL A 74 -9.05 22.72 5.83
C VAL A 74 -9.67 21.52 5.10
N ALA A 75 -10.96 21.24 5.33
CA ALA A 75 -11.67 20.17 4.64
C ALA A 75 -11.78 20.45 3.13
N VAL A 76 -12.08 21.70 2.75
CA VAL A 76 -12.12 22.15 1.35
C VAL A 76 -10.77 21.94 0.66
N LEU A 77 -9.67 22.30 1.31
CA LEU A 77 -8.32 22.10 0.78
C LEU A 77 -7.94 20.63 0.64
N GLU A 78 -8.34 19.78 1.60
CA GLU A 78 -8.11 18.34 1.52
C GLU A 78 -8.86 17.72 0.33
N GLU A 79 -10.13 18.04 0.15
CA GLU A 79 -10.95 17.57 -0.98
C GLU A 79 -10.38 18.08 -2.31
N TRP A 80 -10.07 19.38 -2.42
CA TRP A 80 -9.50 19.98 -3.62
C TRP A 80 -8.18 19.31 -4.01
N ARG A 81 -7.30 19.02 -3.03
CA ARG A 81 -6.03 18.33 -3.30
C ARG A 81 -6.21 16.89 -3.74
N GLU A 82 -7.19 16.18 -3.18
CA GLU A 82 -7.52 14.84 -3.64
C GLU A 82 -7.94 14.86 -5.10
N TYR A 83 -8.93 15.68 -5.46
CA TYR A 83 -9.44 15.73 -6.84
C TYR A 83 -8.41 16.29 -7.82
N SER A 84 -7.68 17.32 -7.44
CA SER A 84 -6.60 17.89 -8.25
C SER A 84 -5.52 16.85 -8.53
N LYS A 85 -5.16 16.04 -7.53
CA LYS A 85 -4.22 14.92 -7.74
C LYS A 85 -4.80 13.88 -8.70
N LEU A 86 -6.07 13.50 -8.54
CA LEU A 86 -6.71 12.51 -9.41
C LEU A 86 -6.78 12.99 -10.87
N LEU A 87 -7.13 14.26 -11.06
CA LEU A 87 -7.17 14.91 -12.36
C LEU A 87 -5.79 14.94 -13.02
N ASN A 88 -4.81 15.51 -12.32
CA ASN A 88 -3.48 15.79 -12.86
C ASN A 88 -2.59 14.55 -12.96
N THR A 89 -2.86 13.49 -12.20
CA THR A 89 -2.03 12.27 -12.22
C THR A 89 -2.63 11.17 -13.09
N TYR A 90 -3.97 11.08 -13.15
CA TYR A 90 -4.64 9.94 -13.79
C TYR A 90 -5.57 10.38 -14.93
N LEU A 91 -6.57 11.19 -14.63
CA LEU A 91 -7.68 11.44 -15.58
C LEU A 91 -7.28 12.28 -16.79
N GLY A 92 -6.35 13.23 -16.63
CA GLY A 92 -5.77 13.97 -17.75
C GLY A 92 -4.71 13.16 -18.50
N PRO A 93 -3.63 12.70 -17.83
CA PRO A 93 -2.50 12.09 -18.52
C PRO A 93 -2.73 10.68 -19.09
N LEU A 94 -3.58 9.85 -18.50
CA LEU A 94 -3.74 8.46 -18.95
C LEU A 94 -4.40 8.38 -20.34
N PRO A 95 -5.52 9.08 -20.62
CA PRO A 95 -6.10 9.06 -21.97
C PRO A 95 -5.14 9.48 -23.07
N GLU A 96 -4.26 10.44 -22.81
CA GLU A 96 -3.24 10.91 -23.77
C GLU A 96 -2.13 9.88 -24.04
N GLN A 97 -1.95 8.89 -23.15
CA GLN A 97 -0.94 7.83 -23.26
C GLN A 97 -1.50 6.54 -23.87
N ILE A 98 -2.78 6.51 -24.25
CA ILE A 98 -3.37 5.36 -24.94
C ILE A 98 -2.74 5.25 -26.33
N SER A 99 -2.19 4.07 -26.62
CA SER A 99 -1.61 3.79 -27.93
C SER A 99 -2.70 3.83 -29.01
N PRO A 100 -2.52 4.60 -30.09
CA PRO A 100 -3.48 4.60 -31.20
C PRO A 100 -3.44 3.30 -32.02
N GLU A 101 -2.40 2.47 -31.85
CA GLU A 101 -2.22 1.24 -32.61
C GLU A 101 -3.17 0.12 -32.16
N ASP A 102 -3.39 0.01 -30.84
CA ASP A 102 -4.14 -1.07 -30.23
C ASP A 102 -5.16 -0.62 -29.16
N GLY A 103 -5.24 0.69 -28.88
CA GLY A 103 -6.16 1.24 -27.89
C GLY A 103 -5.79 0.89 -26.45
N ARG A 104 -4.53 0.53 -26.18
CA ARG A 104 -4.06 0.09 -24.85
C ARG A 104 -3.04 1.04 -24.22
N LEU A 105 -2.94 0.97 -22.88
CA LEU A 105 -1.86 1.60 -22.13
C LEU A 105 -0.68 0.63 -22.00
N HIS A 106 0.51 1.07 -22.41
CA HIS A 106 1.74 0.28 -22.34
C HIS A 106 2.68 0.85 -21.29
N THR A 107 2.72 0.23 -20.10
CA THR A 107 3.64 0.64 -19.04
C THR A 107 5.02 -0.02 -19.19
N THR A 108 6.04 0.59 -18.60
CA THR A 108 7.37 -0.02 -18.44
C THR A 108 7.57 -0.50 -17.01
N PHE A 109 7.80 -1.81 -16.84
CA PHE A 109 8.21 -2.40 -15.56
C PHE A 109 9.72 -2.26 -15.36
N ASN A 110 10.10 -1.53 -14.31
CA ASN A 110 11.49 -1.35 -13.91
C ASN A 110 11.85 -2.40 -12.85
N GLN A 111 12.72 -3.33 -13.20
CA GLN A 111 13.10 -4.46 -12.34
C GLN A 111 14.28 -4.17 -11.40
N ALA A 112 15.11 -3.17 -11.72
CA ALA A 112 16.40 -2.90 -11.07
C ALA A 112 16.44 -1.55 -10.32
N VAL A 113 15.29 -1.04 -9.87
CA VAL A 113 15.18 0.28 -9.21
C VAL A 113 14.98 0.18 -7.70
N ALA A 114 13.98 -0.56 -7.24
CA ALA A 114 13.69 -0.64 -5.81
C ALA A 114 14.72 -1.49 -5.07
N SER A 115 15.28 -0.97 -3.97
CA SER A 115 16.23 -1.69 -3.11
C SER A 115 15.63 -2.94 -2.45
N THR A 116 14.31 -3.03 -2.40
CA THR A 116 13.56 -4.20 -1.90
C THR A 116 13.33 -5.26 -2.97
N GLY A 117 13.70 -5.01 -4.23
CA GLY A 117 13.44 -5.93 -5.33
C GLY A 117 12.02 -5.91 -5.88
N ARG A 118 11.11 -5.07 -5.35
CA ARG A 118 9.79 -4.84 -5.97
C ARG A 118 9.94 -4.28 -7.39
N LEU A 119 8.99 -4.60 -8.26
CA LEU A 119 8.87 -3.93 -9.56
C LEU A 119 8.28 -2.53 -9.36
N SER A 120 8.65 -1.58 -10.21
CA SER A 120 7.99 -0.27 -10.29
C SER A 120 7.58 0.06 -11.72
N THR A 121 6.40 0.62 -11.92
CA THR A 121 5.91 1.02 -13.25
C THR A 121 6.14 2.50 -13.58
N SER A 122 6.46 2.79 -14.84
CA SER A 122 6.60 4.15 -15.37
C SER A 122 6.01 4.28 -16.77
N ASN A 123 5.54 5.47 -17.12
CA ASN A 123 5.00 5.83 -18.44
C ASN A 123 3.92 4.87 -18.96
N PRO A 124 2.73 4.78 -18.32
CA PRO A 124 2.33 5.40 -17.06
C PRO A 124 2.63 4.53 -15.83
N ASN A 125 2.51 5.11 -14.62
CA ASN A 125 2.60 4.34 -13.37
C ASN A 125 1.23 3.68 -13.06
N LEU A 126 1.09 2.39 -13.36
CA LEU A 126 -0.13 1.61 -13.19
C LEU A 126 -0.22 0.89 -11.84
N GLN A 127 0.84 0.88 -11.04
CA GLN A 127 0.81 0.30 -9.69
C GLN A 127 0.19 1.22 -8.63
N SER A 128 -0.02 2.49 -8.96
CA SER A 128 -0.55 3.49 -8.02
C SER A 128 -2.00 3.91 -8.30
N ILE A 129 -2.71 3.18 -9.17
CA ILE A 129 -4.11 3.49 -9.49
C ILE A 129 -4.97 3.37 -8.21
N PRO A 130 -5.71 4.44 -7.84
CA PRO A 130 -6.46 4.51 -6.60
C PRO A 130 -7.57 3.46 -6.50
N ILE A 131 -7.89 3.01 -5.29
CA ILE A 131 -8.94 2.00 -5.01
C ILE A 131 -9.71 2.25 -3.71
N ARG A 132 -9.19 3.10 -2.83
CA ARG A 132 -9.72 3.26 -1.46
C ARG A 132 -10.99 4.11 -1.41
N THR A 133 -11.11 5.09 -2.30
CA THR A 133 -12.27 5.98 -2.38
C THR A 133 -13.19 5.55 -3.50
N GLU A 134 -14.46 5.96 -3.43
CA GLU A 134 -15.45 5.64 -4.46
C GLU A 134 -14.99 6.13 -5.83
N LEU A 135 -14.49 7.36 -5.90
CA LEU A 135 -13.91 7.92 -7.11
C LEU A 135 -12.69 7.14 -7.60
N GLY A 136 -11.86 6.60 -6.69
CA GLY A 136 -10.78 5.71 -7.06
C GLY A 136 -11.27 4.41 -7.72
N ARG A 137 -12.36 3.84 -7.21
CA ARG A 137 -13.02 2.66 -7.80
C ARG A 137 -13.60 2.96 -9.18
N GLU A 138 -14.21 4.13 -9.34
CA GLU A 138 -14.67 4.61 -10.66
C GLU A 138 -13.52 4.76 -11.65
N ILE A 139 -12.34 5.22 -11.23
CA ILE A 139 -11.15 5.26 -12.10
C ILE A 139 -10.70 3.85 -12.48
N ARG A 140 -10.69 2.90 -11.54
CA ARG A 140 -10.33 1.51 -11.84
C ARG A 140 -11.32 0.83 -12.79
N SER A 141 -12.60 1.17 -12.75
CA SER A 141 -13.59 0.60 -13.68
C SER A 141 -13.37 1.05 -15.13
N ALA A 142 -12.54 2.07 -15.39
CA ALA A 142 -12.17 2.45 -16.75
C ALA A 142 -11.13 1.50 -17.40
N PHE A 143 -10.54 0.58 -16.64
CA PHE A 143 -9.63 -0.45 -17.14
C PHE A 143 -10.41 -1.73 -17.42
N VAL A 144 -10.67 -2.00 -18.70
CA VAL A 144 -11.55 -3.09 -19.16
C VAL A 144 -10.77 -4.18 -19.88
N ALA A 145 -11.29 -5.40 -19.87
CA ALA A 145 -10.80 -6.48 -20.73
C ALA A 145 -11.13 -6.22 -22.20
N GLU A 146 -10.34 -6.80 -23.11
CA GLU A 146 -10.69 -6.95 -24.52
C GLU A 146 -12.03 -7.70 -24.69
N ALA A 147 -12.74 -7.43 -25.78
CA ALA A 147 -13.96 -8.16 -26.12
C ALA A 147 -13.71 -9.68 -26.15
N GLY A 148 -14.64 -10.45 -25.56
CA GLY A 148 -14.52 -11.91 -25.41
C GLY A 148 -13.53 -12.36 -24.33
N HIS A 149 -12.99 -11.43 -23.54
CA HIS A 149 -12.13 -11.69 -22.40
C HIS A 149 -12.75 -11.16 -21.10
N ARG A 150 -12.17 -11.59 -19.97
CA ARG A 150 -12.41 -11.09 -18.62
C ARG A 150 -11.10 -10.69 -17.98
N LEU A 151 -11.15 -9.76 -17.04
CA LEU A 151 -10.04 -9.51 -16.14
C LEU A 151 -10.13 -10.49 -14.97
N LEU A 152 -9.00 -11.11 -14.64
CA LEU A 152 -8.84 -11.97 -13.47
C LEU A 152 -7.79 -11.33 -12.57
N SER A 153 -8.19 -10.96 -11.35
CA SER A 153 -7.27 -10.46 -10.33
C SER A 153 -7.03 -11.55 -9.30
N ALA A 154 -5.77 -11.81 -8.99
CA ALA A 154 -5.35 -12.75 -7.97
C ALA A 154 -4.41 -12.06 -6.99
N ASP A 155 -4.81 -11.97 -5.73
CA ASP A 155 -4.06 -11.28 -4.66
C ASP A 155 -3.70 -12.27 -3.55
N TYR A 156 -2.49 -12.12 -3.00
CA TYR A 156 -2.12 -12.96 -1.87
C TYR A 156 -2.84 -12.54 -0.59
N SER A 157 -3.51 -13.49 0.03
CA SER A 157 -4.20 -13.26 1.29
C SER A 157 -3.21 -13.18 2.46
N GLN A 158 -2.95 -11.95 2.92
CA GLN A 158 -2.12 -11.63 4.08
C GLN A 158 -0.66 -12.16 3.97
N ILE A 159 -0.06 -12.13 2.78
CA ILE A 159 1.30 -12.68 2.55
C ILE A 159 2.35 -12.14 3.53
N GLU A 160 2.26 -10.87 3.92
CA GLU A 160 3.23 -10.26 4.83
C GLU A 160 3.18 -10.89 6.23
N LEU A 161 1.99 -11.23 6.73
CA LEU A 161 1.83 -11.93 8.00
C LEU A 161 2.25 -13.41 7.90
N ARG A 162 2.00 -14.05 6.76
CA ARG A 162 2.46 -15.44 6.51
C ARG A 162 3.98 -15.52 6.45
N ILE A 163 4.64 -14.58 5.77
CA ILE A 163 6.10 -14.46 5.80
C ILE A 163 6.58 -14.20 7.22
N LEU A 164 5.88 -13.36 8.00
CA LEU A 164 6.31 -13.03 9.37
C LEU A 164 6.26 -14.28 10.24
N ALA A 165 5.15 -15.02 10.19
CA ALA A 165 4.99 -16.29 10.89
C ALA A 165 6.10 -17.28 10.51
N HIS A 166 6.43 -17.39 9.22
CA HIS A 166 7.47 -18.27 8.73
C HIS A 166 8.89 -17.88 9.20
N VAL A 167 9.28 -16.61 9.07
CA VAL A 167 10.65 -16.16 9.43
C VAL A 167 10.85 -16.06 10.94
N SER A 168 9.79 -15.76 11.69
CA SER A 168 9.84 -15.74 13.16
C SER A 168 9.68 -17.13 13.76
N ARG A 169 8.95 -18.04 13.09
CA ARG A 169 8.47 -19.31 13.64
C ARG A 169 7.67 -19.10 14.94
N GLU A 170 6.82 -18.08 14.94
CA GLU A 170 5.96 -17.75 16.07
C GLU A 170 4.75 -18.69 16.10
N PRO A 171 4.66 -19.63 17.07
CA PRO A 171 3.61 -20.64 17.09
C PRO A 171 2.21 -20.04 17.12
N LYS A 172 2.02 -18.94 17.84
CA LYS A 172 0.70 -18.28 17.93
C LYS A 172 0.23 -17.72 16.59
N LEU A 173 1.14 -17.21 15.76
CA LEU A 173 0.79 -16.73 14.43
C LEU A 173 0.50 -17.90 13.49
N ILE A 174 1.29 -18.96 13.55
CA ILE A 174 1.09 -20.17 12.74
C ILE A 174 -0.27 -20.81 13.09
N GLU A 175 -0.54 -21.06 14.37
CA GLU A 175 -1.81 -21.62 14.85
C GLU A 175 -3.02 -20.77 14.47
N ALA A 176 -2.90 -19.44 14.51
CA ALA A 176 -3.99 -18.54 14.12
C ALA A 176 -4.35 -18.71 12.63
N PHE A 177 -3.35 -18.85 11.76
CA PHE A 177 -3.58 -19.15 10.35
C PHE A 177 -4.17 -20.54 10.12
N GLU A 178 -3.73 -21.55 10.87
CA GLU A 178 -4.28 -22.92 10.79
C GLU A 178 -5.76 -22.98 11.18
N ARG A 179 -6.17 -22.16 12.14
CA ARG A 179 -7.57 -22.03 12.58
C ARG A 179 -8.43 -21.13 11.70
N GLY A 180 -7.83 -20.46 10.70
CA GLY A 180 -8.52 -19.49 9.85
C GLY A 180 -8.97 -18.24 10.62
N GLU A 181 -8.29 -17.89 11.71
CA GLU A 181 -8.59 -16.70 12.51
C GLU A 181 -8.19 -15.43 11.76
N ASP A 182 -8.98 -14.36 11.92
CA ASP A 182 -8.54 -13.03 11.50
C ASP A 182 -7.49 -12.50 12.48
N ILE A 183 -6.21 -12.70 12.13
CA ILE A 183 -5.06 -12.31 12.94
C ILE A 183 -5.08 -10.81 13.28
N HIS A 184 -5.59 -9.97 12.37
CA HIS A 184 -5.69 -8.54 12.66
C HIS A 184 -6.67 -8.30 13.80
N THR A 185 -7.84 -8.92 13.76
CA THR A 185 -8.87 -8.80 14.79
C THR A 185 -8.44 -9.46 16.11
N ALA A 186 -7.81 -10.64 16.06
CA ALA A 186 -7.29 -11.32 17.25
C ALA A 186 -6.20 -10.48 17.95
N THR A 187 -5.25 -9.95 17.17
CA THR A 187 -4.20 -9.07 17.71
C THR A 187 -4.79 -7.75 18.21
N ALA A 188 -5.78 -7.19 17.51
CA ALA A 188 -6.48 -5.97 17.91
C ALA A 188 -7.08 -6.07 19.30
N ALA A 189 -7.86 -7.14 19.50
CA ALA A 189 -8.58 -7.41 20.74
C ALA A 189 -7.62 -7.46 21.92
N GLU A 190 -6.51 -8.16 21.76
CA GLU A 190 -5.54 -8.35 22.83
C GLU A 190 -4.74 -7.07 23.11
N VAL A 191 -4.25 -6.38 22.07
CA VAL A 191 -3.48 -5.12 22.23
C VAL A 191 -4.34 -3.98 22.78
N LEU A 192 -5.62 -3.93 22.42
CA LEU A 192 -6.57 -2.93 22.93
C LEU A 192 -7.26 -3.36 24.23
N GLY A 193 -7.04 -4.59 24.70
CA GLY A 193 -7.71 -5.15 25.88
C GLY A 193 -9.24 -5.26 25.75
N LYS A 194 -9.75 -5.56 24.54
CA LYS A 194 -11.17 -5.65 24.21
C LYS A 194 -11.55 -7.03 23.67
N ASP A 195 -12.82 -7.39 23.77
CA ASP A 195 -13.36 -8.59 23.13
C ASP A 195 -13.36 -8.40 21.59
N PRO A 196 -12.84 -9.36 20.79
CA PRO A 196 -12.88 -9.33 19.33
C PRO A 196 -14.26 -8.97 18.74
N ALA A 197 -15.34 -9.47 19.35
CA ALA A 197 -16.71 -9.24 18.89
C ALA A 197 -17.18 -7.79 19.10
N THR A 198 -16.51 -7.05 19.98
CA THR A 198 -16.88 -5.67 20.35
C THR A 198 -16.08 -4.60 19.60
N LEU A 199 -15.11 -5.00 18.78
CA LEU A 199 -14.26 -4.07 18.03
C LEU A 199 -15.05 -3.38 16.92
N THR A 200 -15.03 -2.05 16.94
CA THR A 200 -15.56 -1.19 15.88
C THR A 200 -14.68 -1.25 14.62
N THR A 201 -15.22 -0.83 13.47
CA THR A 201 -14.46 -0.73 12.21
C THR A 201 -13.23 0.19 12.33
N GLY A 202 -13.33 1.26 13.13
CA GLY A 202 -12.21 2.16 13.41
C GLY A 202 -11.09 1.46 14.17
N GLU A 203 -11.43 0.69 15.21
CA GLU A 203 -10.46 -0.05 16.03
C GLU A 203 -9.79 -1.19 15.25
N ARG A 204 -10.52 -1.86 14.34
CA ARG A 204 -9.90 -2.82 13.42
C ARG A 204 -8.87 -2.16 12.50
N SER A 205 -9.13 -0.93 12.05
CA SER A 205 -8.18 -0.16 11.24
C SER A 205 -6.92 0.22 12.03
N VAL A 206 -7.08 0.59 13.30
CA VAL A 206 -5.96 0.83 14.24
C VAL A 206 -5.09 -0.42 14.38
N ALA A 207 -5.71 -1.58 14.60
CA ALA A 207 -4.97 -2.82 14.76
C ALA A 207 -4.25 -3.29 13.50
N LYS A 208 -4.85 -3.03 12.33
CA LYS A 208 -4.17 -3.21 11.05
C LYS A 208 -2.90 -2.35 11.02
N MET A 209 -3.00 -1.07 11.35
CA MET A 209 -1.84 -0.18 11.42
C MET A 209 -0.78 -0.62 12.43
N ILE A 210 -1.16 -1.18 13.57
CA ILE A 210 -0.23 -1.77 14.55
C ILE A 210 0.51 -2.96 13.94
N ASN A 211 -0.21 -3.93 13.38
CA ASN A 211 0.38 -5.12 12.75
C ASN A 211 1.37 -4.74 11.64
N PHE A 212 0.93 -3.95 10.65
CA PHE A 212 1.81 -3.50 9.56
C PHE A 212 2.96 -2.64 10.09
N GLY A 213 2.67 -1.75 11.03
CA GLY A 213 3.68 -0.91 11.68
C GLY A 213 4.81 -1.76 12.27
N ILE A 214 4.47 -2.76 13.07
CA ILE A 214 5.46 -3.59 13.76
C ILE A 214 6.22 -4.51 12.79
N ILE A 215 5.54 -5.10 11.79
CA ILE A 215 6.19 -5.85 10.69
C ILE A 215 7.29 -5.02 10.01
N TYR A 216 7.06 -3.71 9.89
CA TYR A 216 7.97 -2.78 9.23
C TYR A 216 8.91 -2.03 10.17
N GLY A 217 8.97 -2.42 11.44
CA GLY A 217 9.84 -1.80 12.44
C GLY A 217 9.45 -0.36 12.75
N ILE A 218 8.16 0.00 12.68
CA ILE A 218 7.70 1.34 13.05
C ILE A 218 8.14 1.66 14.48
N SER A 219 8.55 2.89 14.72
CA SER A 219 8.83 3.37 16.08
C SER A 219 7.52 3.76 16.77
N ALA A 220 7.52 3.82 18.10
CA ALA A 220 6.41 4.39 18.87
C ALA A 220 6.04 5.81 18.39
N PHE A 221 7.03 6.60 17.94
CA PHE A 221 6.76 7.89 17.30
C PHE A 221 5.97 7.73 16.00
N GLY A 222 6.40 6.85 15.09
CA GLY A 222 5.66 6.64 13.83
C GLY A 222 4.27 6.06 14.04
N LEU A 223 4.11 5.18 15.02
CA LEU A 223 2.81 4.59 15.36
C LEU A 223 1.88 5.61 16.01
N SER A 224 2.38 6.42 16.95
CA SER A 224 1.67 7.55 17.57
C SER A 224 1.12 8.52 16.52
N GLU A 225 1.93 8.87 15.52
CA GLU A 225 1.51 9.76 14.43
C GLU A 225 0.46 9.14 13.51
N ASN A 226 0.56 7.84 13.23
CA ASN A 226 -0.41 7.13 12.39
C ASN A 226 -1.76 6.93 13.08
N LEU A 227 -1.73 6.69 14.39
CA LEU A 227 -2.92 6.39 15.21
C LEU A 227 -3.51 7.63 15.89
N GLU A 228 -2.81 8.76 15.86
CA GLU A 228 -3.22 10.00 16.54
C GLU A 228 -3.41 9.79 18.06
N ILE A 229 -2.51 9.02 18.67
CA ILE A 229 -2.48 8.72 20.10
C ILE A 229 -1.19 9.21 20.76
N PRO A 230 -1.16 9.42 22.09
CA PRO A 230 0.08 9.71 22.81
C PRO A 230 1.18 8.69 22.53
N ARG A 231 2.43 9.16 22.46
CA ARG A 231 3.59 8.30 22.20
C ARG A 231 3.76 7.18 23.23
N GLU A 232 3.40 7.44 24.49
CA GLU A 232 3.44 6.45 25.56
C GLU A 232 2.47 5.30 25.25
N GLN A 233 1.23 5.62 24.89
CA GLN A 233 0.23 4.63 24.48
C GLN A 233 0.66 3.84 23.23
N ALA A 234 1.31 4.49 22.26
CA ALA A 234 1.85 3.79 21.10
C ALA A 234 2.99 2.81 21.49
N GLN A 235 3.80 3.15 22.48
CA GLN A 235 4.83 2.25 23.01
C GLN A 235 4.19 1.07 23.74
N GLU A 236 3.17 1.31 24.56
CA GLU A 236 2.41 0.23 25.23
C GLU A 236 1.84 -0.77 24.23
N TYR A 237 1.32 -0.32 23.08
CA TYR A 237 0.83 -1.21 22.03
C TYR A 237 1.94 -2.06 21.39
N ILE A 238 3.12 -1.47 21.16
CA ILE A 238 4.28 -2.21 20.64
C ILE A 238 4.74 -3.25 21.65
N ASP A 239 4.84 -2.88 22.92
CA ASP A 239 5.31 -3.75 23.99
C ASP A 239 4.34 -4.92 24.22
N ALA A 240 3.03 -4.66 24.23
CA ALA A 240 2.00 -5.68 24.32
C ALA A 240 2.06 -6.68 23.15
N TYR A 241 2.28 -6.18 21.93
CA TYR A 241 2.43 -7.03 20.75
C TYR A 241 3.68 -7.91 20.83
N LEU A 242 4.83 -7.36 21.19
CA LEU A 242 6.09 -8.13 21.28
C LEU A 242 6.06 -9.14 22.43
N ALA A 243 5.42 -8.79 23.56
CA ALA A 243 5.19 -9.73 24.66
C ALA A 243 4.28 -10.90 24.24
N ARG A 244 3.31 -10.64 23.35
CA ARG A 244 2.43 -11.66 22.78
C ARG A 244 3.19 -12.58 21.83
N PHE A 245 4.06 -12.02 21.00
CA PHE A 245 4.79 -12.71 19.93
C PHE A 245 6.32 -12.65 20.16
N PRO A 246 6.84 -13.33 21.19
CA PRO A 246 8.25 -13.25 21.56
C PRO A 246 9.19 -13.70 20.44
N HIS A 247 8.79 -14.66 19.59
CA HIS A 247 9.64 -15.11 18.50
C HIS A 247 9.75 -14.08 17.38
N VAL A 248 8.77 -13.17 17.25
CA VAL A 248 8.87 -12.00 16.36
C VAL A 248 9.94 -11.04 16.87
N GLN A 249 10.00 -10.80 18.18
CA GLN A 249 11.06 -9.99 18.80
C GLN A 249 12.44 -10.60 18.56
N ASP A 250 12.58 -11.92 18.76
CA ASP A 250 13.83 -12.63 18.49
C ASP A 250 14.23 -12.54 17.01
N PHE A 251 13.27 -12.65 16.08
CA PHE A 251 13.52 -12.48 14.66
C PHE A 251 14.06 -11.08 14.33
N ILE A 252 13.44 -10.04 14.87
CA ILE A 252 13.89 -8.65 14.70
C ILE A 252 15.34 -8.52 15.16
N GLN A 253 15.63 -8.99 16.38
CA GLN A 253 16.97 -8.89 16.97
C GLN A 253 18.02 -9.66 16.15
N ARG A 254 17.73 -10.92 15.77
CA ARG A 254 18.65 -11.73 14.94
C ARG A 254 18.90 -11.11 13.57
N THR A 255 17.89 -10.47 12.97
CA THR A 255 18.02 -9.79 11.68
C THR A 255 18.91 -8.55 11.78
N ILE A 256 18.78 -7.78 12.86
CA ILE A 256 19.64 -6.64 13.15
C ILE A 256 21.08 -7.11 13.37
N GLU A 257 21.30 -8.15 14.17
CA GLU A 257 22.62 -8.74 14.41
C GLU A 257 23.27 -9.30 13.15
N GLN A 258 22.47 -9.88 12.24
CA GLN A 258 22.95 -10.30 10.93
C GLN A 258 23.39 -9.09 10.11
N ALA A 259 22.57 -8.04 10.04
CA ALA A 259 22.88 -6.82 9.31
C ALA A 259 24.15 -6.14 9.83
N GLU A 260 24.39 -6.15 11.15
CA GLU A 260 25.60 -5.61 11.78
C GLU A 260 26.84 -6.44 11.44
N ARG A 261 26.75 -7.77 11.53
CA ARG A 261 27.86 -8.69 11.21
C ARG A 261 28.22 -8.66 9.73
N ASP A 262 27.23 -8.82 8.86
CA ASP A 262 27.46 -9.05 7.43
C ASP A 262 27.46 -7.75 6.61
N GLY A 263 26.83 -6.68 7.13
CA GLY A 263 26.61 -5.43 6.40
C GLY A 263 25.47 -5.47 5.38
N TYR A 264 24.72 -6.57 5.33
CA TYR A 264 23.56 -6.76 4.47
C TYR A 264 22.57 -7.74 5.10
N VAL A 265 21.35 -7.78 4.57
CA VAL A 265 20.31 -8.78 4.89
C VAL A 265 19.86 -9.50 3.62
N THR A 266 19.22 -10.66 3.78
CA THR A 266 18.72 -11.49 2.68
C THR A 266 17.21 -11.72 2.76
N SER A 267 16.55 -11.78 1.60
CA SER A 267 15.20 -12.35 1.49
C SER A 267 15.23 -13.89 1.63
N LEU A 268 14.05 -14.52 1.68
CA LEU A 268 13.87 -15.97 1.69
C LEU A 268 14.48 -16.69 0.47
N LEU A 269 14.57 -16.00 -0.69
CA LEU A 269 15.20 -16.53 -1.90
C LEU A 269 16.63 -16.01 -2.11
N GLY A 270 17.24 -15.40 -1.08
CA GLY A 270 18.65 -15.03 -1.07
C GLY A 270 18.99 -13.69 -1.73
N ARG A 271 18.01 -12.87 -2.13
CA ARG A 271 18.26 -11.50 -2.60
C ARG A 271 18.91 -10.70 -1.48
N ARG A 272 20.04 -10.06 -1.76
CA ARG A 272 20.77 -9.25 -0.77
C ARG A 272 20.42 -7.77 -0.86
N ARG A 273 20.30 -7.13 0.28
CA ARG A 273 20.27 -5.67 0.43
C ARG A 273 21.39 -5.21 1.37
N PRO A 274 22.36 -4.44 0.89
CA PRO A 274 23.31 -3.74 1.75
C PRO A 274 22.61 -2.76 2.70
N VAL A 275 23.09 -2.68 3.95
CA VAL A 275 22.57 -1.77 4.99
C VAL A 275 23.70 -0.93 5.57
N PRO A 276 24.30 -0.01 4.79
CA PRO A 276 25.42 0.82 5.27
C PRO A 276 25.05 1.69 6.48
N GLU A 277 23.77 2.05 6.64
CA GLU A 277 23.26 2.87 7.73
C GLU A 277 23.55 2.28 9.10
N ILE A 278 23.63 0.94 9.21
CA ILE A 278 23.82 0.25 10.48
C ILE A 278 25.23 0.42 11.06
N ARG A 279 26.21 0.77 10.21
CA ARG A 279 27.61 1.00 10.61
C ARG A 279 27.89 2.43 11.06
N THR A 280 26.89 3.31 11.00
CA THR A 280 27.07 4.73 11.31
C THR A 280 27.06 4.99 12.82
N ARG A 281 27.78 6.03 13.26
CA ARG A 281 27.76 6.48 14.67
C ARG A 281 26.49 7.25 15.06
N SER A 282 25.75 7.75 14.06
CA SER A 282 24.50 8.48 14.28
C SER A 282 23.42 7.51 14.75
N ARG A 283 22.92 7.68 15.98
CA ARG A 283 21.83 6.85 16.53
C ARG A 283 20.59 6.85 15.63
N GLN A 284 20.24 8.01 15.06
CA GLN A 284 19.08 8.14 14.18
C GLN A 284 19.25 7.36 12.88
N THR A 285 20.45 7.42 12.30
CA THR A 285 20.77 6.71 11.05
C THR A 285 20.89 5.21 11.28
N ARG A 286 21.53 4.78 12.38
CA ARG A 286 21.58 3.36 12.75
C ARG A 286 20.18 2.79 12.98
N ALA A 287 19.32 3.48 13.72
CA ALA A 287 17.92 3.09 13.90
C ALA A 287 17.13 3.03 12.59
N LEU A 288 17.47 3.86 11.58
CA LEU A 288 16.92 3.71 10.24
C LEU A 288 17.43 2.41 9.59
N GLY A 289 18.72 2.11 9.69
CA GLY A 289 19.32 0.87 9.19
C GLY A 289 18.66 -0.39 9.77
N GLU A 290 18.44 -0.42 11.09
CA GLU A 290 17.73 -1.51 11.78
C GLU A 290 16.32 -1.75 11.19
N ARG A 291 15.53 -0.68 11.01
CA ARG A 291 14.20 -0.77 10.38
C ARG A 291 14.27 -1.26 8.95
N LEU A 292 15.22 -0.74 8.18
CA LEU A 292 15.44 -1.10 6.79
C LEU A 292 15.83 -2.58 6.64
N ALA A 293 16.63 -3.10 7.56
CA ALA A 293 17.05 -4.50 7.60
C ALA A 293 15.84 -5.44 7.78
N VAL A 294 15.04 -5.22 8.83
CA VAL A 294 13.84 -6.03 9.12
C VAL A 294 12.81 -5.93 8.00
N ASN A 295 12.48 -4.71 7.58
CA ASN A 295 11.51 -4.46 6.51
C ASN A 295 11.91 -5.16 5.20
N PHE A 296 13.21 -5.19 4.87
CA PHE A 296 13.68 -5.83 3.64
C PHE A 296 13.44 -7.33 3.62
N VAL A 297 13.63 -8.03 4.74
CA VAL A 297 13.35 -9.48 4.80
C VAL A 297 11.90 -9.73 4.42
N MET A 298 10.98 -8.89 4.89
CA MET A 298 9.55 -8.99 4.59
C MET A 298 9.24 -8.64 3.14
N GLN A 299 9.56 -7.40 2.72
CA GLN A 299 9.19 -6.89 1.40
C GLN A 299 9.95 -7.57 0.26
N GLY A 300 11.22 -7.89 0.49
CA GLY A 300 12.07 -8.59 -0.47
C GLY A 300 11.61 -10.02 -0.70
N SER A 301 11.23 -10.72 0.37
CA SER A 301 10.69 -12.08 0.23
C SER A 301 9.35 -12.08 -0.51
N ASN A 302 8.45 -11.15 -0.18
CA ASN A 302 7.19 -10.99 -0.95
C ASN A 302 7.49 -10.73 -2.44
N ALA A 303 8.39 -9.79 -2.74
CA ALA A 303 8.79 -9.46 -4.11
C ALA A 303 9.41 -10.64 -4.87
N ASP A 304 10.13 -11.53 -4.18
CA ASP A 304 10.71 -12.72 -4.80
C ASP A 304 9.65 -13.80 -5.04
N ILE A 305 8.77 -14.06 -4.06
CA ILE A 305 7.69 -15.05 -4.16
C ILE A 305 6.76 -14.72 -5.33
N ILE A 306 6.30 -13.47 -5.45
CA ILE A 306 5.40 -13.11 -6.55
C ILE A 306 6.09 -13.22 -7.91
N LYS A 307 7.40 -12.95 -8.01
CA LYS A 307 8.14 -13.15 -9.26
C LYS A 307 8.25 -14.61 -9.66
N VAL A 308 8.43 -15.52 -8.70
CA VAL A 308 8.39 -16.96 -8.95
C VAL A 308 7.02 -17.38 -9.47
N ALA A 309 5.94 -16.88 -8.85
CA ALA A 309 4.58 -17.12 -9.32
C ALA A 309 4.37 -16.63 -10.75
N MET A 310 4.79 -15.39 -11.07
CA MET A 310 4.70 -14.82 -12.42
C MET A 310 5.37 -15.69 -13.48
N VAL A 311 6.60 -16.17 -13.20
CA VAL A 311 7.35 -17.05 -14.11
C VAL A 311 6.65 -18.39 -14.27
N SER A 312 6.14 -18.97 -13.19
CA SER A 312 5.50 -20.30 -13.21
C SER A 312 4.15 -20.28 -13.92
N ILE A 313 3.32 -19.26 -13.66
CA ILE A 313 2.08 -18.97 -14.40
C ILE A 313 2.38 -18.80 -15.89
N HIS A 314 3.34 -17.94 -16.24
CA HIS A 314 3.68 -17.70 -17.64
C HIS A 314 4.09 -18.98 -18.37
N ARG A 315 4.93 -19.80 -17.74
CA ARG A 315 5.34 -21.10 -18.28
C ARG A 315 4.14 -22.03 -18.49
N ARG A 316 3.31 -22.22 -17.46
CA ARG A 316 2.18 -23.17 -17.52
C ARG A 316 1.10 -22.75 -18.51
N LEU A 317 0.81 -21.44 -18.63
CA LEU A 317 -0.08 -20.92 -19.67
C LEU A 317 0.40 -21.28 -21.08
N ARG A 318 1.71 -21.22 -21.33
CA ARG A 318 2.30 -21.61 -22.63
C ARG A 318 2.27 -23.11 -22.87
N GLU A 319 2.62 -23.91 -21.87
CA GLU A 319 2.63 -25.38 -21.96
C GLU A 319 1.23 -25.94 -22.21
N GLU A 320 0.20 -25.36 -21.58
CA GLU A 320 -1.19 -25.73 -21.78
C GLU A 320 -1.85 -25.07 -23.00
N GLY A 321 -1.13 -24.21 -23.75
CA GLY A 321 -1.66 -23.52 -24.92
C GLY A 321 -2.83 -22.57 -24.62
N ARG A 322 -2.87 -21.97 -23.43
CA ARG A 322 -3.92 -21.04 -23.00
C ARG A 322 -3.74 -19.67 -23.65
N GLY A 323 -4.87 -19.00 -23.92
CA GLY A 323 -4.89 -17.65 -24.50
C GLY A 323 -4.74 -16.52 -23.47
N ALA A 324 -4.74 -16.82 -22.18
CA ALA A 324 -4.60 -15.83 -21.12
C ALA A 324 -3.24 -15.13 -21.10
N ARG A 325 -3.23 -13.87 -20.66
CA ARG A 325 -2.04 -13.02 -20.61
C ARG A 325 -1.92 -12.35 -19.25
N LEU A 326 -0.72 -12.36 -18.69
CA LEU A 326 -0.41 -11.54 -17.50
C LEU A 326 -0.23 -10.08 -17.94
N VAL A 327 -1.04 -9.18 -17.39
CA VAL A 327 -1.13 -7.78 -17.84
C VAL A 327 -0.44 -6.84 -16.85
N LEU A 328 -0.72 -6.98 -15.56
CA LEU A 328 -0.11 -6.14 -14.52
C LEU A 328 0.29 -6.96 -13.30
N GLN A 329 1.30 -6.45 -12.60
CA GLN A 329 1.62 -6.84 -11.23
C GLN A 329 1.57 -5.59 -10.36
N VAL A 330 0.75 -5.62 -9.31
CA VAL A 330 0.53 -4.51 -8.38
C VAL A 330 0.74 -5.00 -6.96
N HIS A 331 1.92 -4.73 -6.40
CA HIS A 331 2.30 -5.20 -5.05
C HIS A 331 2.27 -6.74 -4.92
N ASP A 332 1.25 -7.31 -4.30
CA ASP A 332 0.99 -8.74 -4.12
C ASP A 332 -0.10 -9.27 -5.06
N GLU A 333 -0.68 -8.40 -5.90
CA GLU A 333 -1.72 -8.70 -6.87
C GLU A 333 -1.15 -8.96 -8.28
N LEU A 334 -1.69 -9.97 -8.97
CA LEU A 334 -1.51 -10.22 -10.40
C LEU A 334 -2.83 -10.02 -11.13
N LEU A 335 -2.79 -9.24 -12.21
CA LEU A 335 -3.93 -9.01 -13.10
C LEU A 335 -3.69 -9.70 -14.44
N LEU A 336 -4.62 -10.55 -14.84
CA LEU A 336 -4.60 -11.27 -16.10
C LEU A 336 -5.80 -10.88 -16.96
N GLU A 337 -5.61 -10.89 -18.27
CA GLU A 337 -6.69 -10.83 -19.26
C GLU A 337 -6.87 -12.24 -19.83
N VAL A 338 -8.08 -12.77 -19.75
CA VAL A 338 -8.36 -14.21 -19.92
C VAL A 338 -9.53 -14.39 -20.90
N PRO A 339 -9.40 -15.20 -21.95
CA PRO A 339 -10.54 -15.53 -22.81
C PRO A 339 -11.69 -16.09 -21.97
N GLU A 340 -12.92 -15.65 -22.21
CA GLU A 340 -14.06 -15.95 -21.33
C GLU A 340 -14.27 -17.47 -21.13
N ARG A 341 -14.04 -18.25 -22.18
CA ARG A 341 -14.12 -19.73 -22.16
C ARG A 341 -13.05 -20.42 -21.30
N GLU A 342 -11.98 -19.72 -20.94
CA GLU A 342 -10.81 -20.26 -20.22
C GLU A 342 -10.74 -19.82 -18.75
N VAL A 343 -11.65 -18.92 -18.32
CA VAL A 343 -11.64 -18.31 -16.97
C VAL A 343 -11.53 -19.36 -15.85
N GLY A 344 -12.35 -20.42 -15.89
CA GLY A 344 -12.32 -21.46 -14.86
C GLY A 344 -10.98 -22.18 -14.76
N ALA A 345 -10.40 -22.58 -15.90
CA ALA A 345 -9.12 -23.29 -15.92
C ALA A 345 -7.95 -22.38 -15.52
N VAL A 346 -7.93 -21.13 -16.00
CA VAL A 346 -6.88 -20.16 -15.68
C VAL A 346 -6.97 -19.73 -14.21
N ARG A 347 -8.17 -19.62 -13.64
CA ARG A 347 -8.38 -19.35 -12.22
C ARG A 347 -7.69 -20.38 -11.32
N GLU A 348 -7.95 -21.66 -11.57
CA GLU A 348 -7.34 -22.73 -10.77
C GLU A 348 -5.83 -22.81 -10.99
N LEU A 349 -5.37 -22.66 -12.24
CA LEU A 349 -3.95 -22.58 -12.57
C LEU A 349 -3.25 -21.45 -11.79
N VAL A 350 -3.78 -20.23 -11.84
CA VAL A 350 -3.18 -19.07 -11.15
C VAL A 350 -3.17 -19.29 -9.63
N ARG A 351 -4.26 -19.81 -9.06
CA ARG A 351 -4.35 -20.16 -7.64
C ARG A 351 -3.26 -21.17 -7.25
N GLU A 352 -3.12 -22.25 -7.99
CA GLU A 352 -2.12 -23.30 -7.75
C GLU A 352 -0.68 -22.76 -7.85
N GLU A 353 -0.36 -22.04 -8.93
CA GLU A 353 1.01 -21.53 -9.14
C GLU A 353 1.41 -20.45 -8.12
N MET A 354 0.47 -19.60 -7.70
CA MET A 354 0.73 -18.61 -6.65
C MET A 354 0.87 -19.28 -5.27
N THR A 355 -0.03 -20.19 -4.91
CA THR A 355 0.05 -20.86 -3.58
C THR A 355 1.26 -21.78 -3.45
N SER A 356 1.79 -22.30 -4.56
CA SER A 356 2.98 -23.16 -4.58
C SER A 356 4.29 -22.42 -4.85
N ALA A 357 4.27 -21.09 -5.04
CA ALA A 357 5.44 -20.30 -5.42
C ALA A 357 6.58 -20.38 -4.38
N TYR A 358 6.25 -20.61 -3.11
CA TYR A 358 7.22 -20.90 -2.05
C TYR A 358 6.56 -21.68 -0.92
N ALA A 359 7.28 -22.65 -0.36
CA ALA A 359 6.81 -23.44 0.78
C ALA A 359 6.93 -22.65 2.09
N LEU A 360 5.94 -21.79 2.35
CA LEU A 360 5.79 -21.10 3.63
C LEU A 360 5.07 -21.98 4.67
N ASP A 361 5.31 -21.64 5.92
CA ASP A 361 4.57 -22.17 7.08
C ASP A 361 4.14 -20.97 7.92
N PRO A 362 2.85 -20.58 7.87
CA PRO A 362 1.72 -21.26 7.22
C PRO A 362 1.72 -21.10 5.69
N PRO A 363 1.01 -21.98 4.94
CA PRO A 363 1.04 -21.99 3.48
C PRO A 363 0.49 -20.70 2.89
N LEU A 364 0.92 -20.35 1.67
CA LEU A 364 0.36 -19.21 0.93
C LEU A 364 -1.13 -19.44 0.62
N ALA A 365 -1.91 -18.35 0.64
CA ALA A 365 -3.31 -18.35 0.24
C ALA A 365 -3.55 -17.21 -0.73
N VAL A 366 -4.49 -17.40 -1.66
CA VAL A 366 -4.78 -16.47 -2.75
C VAL A 366 -6.27 -16.31 -2.92
N ASP A 367 -6.71 -15.06 -2.98
CA ASP A 367 -8.08 -14.71 -3.34
C ASP A 367 -8.11 -14.39 -4.84
N VAL A 368 -9.15 -14.84 -5.55
CA VAL A 368 -9.25 -14.66 -7.01
C VAL A 368 -10.63 -14.17 -7.39
N GLY A 369 -10.66 -12.97 -7.98
CA GLY A 369 -11.85 -12.29 -8.50
C GLY A 369 -11.80 -12.20 -10.03
N VAL A 370 -12.97 -12.07 -10.64
CA VAL A 370 -13.15 -12.01 -12.10
C VAL A 370 -14.21 -10.97 -12.43
N GLY A 371 -13.94 -10.11 -13.41
CA GLY A 371 -14.87 -9.04 -13.80
C GLY A 371 -14.67 -8.59 -15.24
N GLU A 372 -15.58 -7.73 -15.72
CA GLU A 372 -15.42 -7.07 -17.02
C GLU A 372 -14.38 -5.94 -16.97
N ASP A 373 -14.26 -5.32 -15.80
CA ASP A 373 -13.30 -4.29 -15.49
C ASP A 373 -12.51 -4.56 -14.20
N TRP A 374 -11.46 -3.78 -13.96
CA TRP A 374 -10.54 -4.03 -12.85
C TRP A 374 -11.19 -3.78 -11.49
N ASN A 375 -12.23 -2.94 -11.42
CA ASN A 375 -12.95 -2.74 -10.17
C ASN A 375 -13.85 -3.95 -9.85
N GLU A 376 -14.51 -4.52 -10.85
CA GLU A 376 -15.32 -5.74 -10.70
C GLU A 376 -14.48 -6.99 -10.43
N ALA A 377 -13.29 -7.08 -11.02
CA ALA A 377 -12.38 -8.22 -10.84
C ALA A 377 -11.77 -8.31 -9.43
N LYS A 378 -12.02 -7.33 -8.56
CA LYS A 378 -11.50 -7.27 -7.20
C LYS A 378 -11.88 -8.50 -6.38
N THR A 379 -10.93 -8.96 -5.58
CA THR A 379 -11.05 -10.07 -4.61
C THR A 379 -11.75 -9.69 -3.31
#